data_AF-A0A321LKL5-F1
#
_entry.id   AF-A0A321LKL5-F1
#
_cell.length_a   1.000
_cell.length_b   1.000
_cell.length_c   1.000
_cell.angle_alpha   90.00
_cell.angle_beta   90.00
_cell.angle_gamma   90.00
#
_symmetry.space_group_name_H-M   'P 1'
#
loop_
_entity.id
_entity.type
_entity.pdbx_description
1 polymer ?
#
loop_
_entity_poly.entity_id
_entity_poly.type
_entity_poly.pdbx_seq_one_letter_code
_entity_poly.pdbx_strand_id
1 'polypeptide(L)'
;MATLIKDEHFERLAEGVKPDRKKRILLSKILEMPGVTFDVYQNHLGQIVLDPRQSISAYEAWLLHNPKALRSLIRGLKQSGEGKTKDLGSFAAFATDDDDESA
;
A
#
# COMPACT_ATOMS: atom_id res chain seq x y z
N MET A 1 6.92 -12.37 -28.18
CA MET A 1 7.78 -11.86 -27.09
C MET A 1 6.93 -11.72 -25.85
N ALA A 2 7.20 -12.50 -24.80
CA ALA A 2 6.56 -12.31 -23.49
C ALA A 2 7.47 -12.91 -22.41
N THR A 3 8.43 -12.10 -21.95
CA THR A 3 9.22 -12.43 -20.76
C THR A 3 8.95 -11.34 -19.74
N LEU A 4 7.82 -11.42 -19.04
CA LEU A 4 7.69 -10.74 -17.75
C LEU A 4 8.16 -11.72 -16.67
N ILE A 5 9.46 -12.02 -16.70
CA ILE A 5 10.17 -12.57 -15.55
C ILE A 5 10.97 -11.39 -15.02
N LYS A 6 10.51 -10.78 -13.92
CA LYS A 6 11.08 -9.54 -13.38
C LYS A 6 12.52 -9.73 -12.87
N ASP A 7 12.94 -10.96 -12.61
CA ASP A 7 14.29 -11.36 -12.20
C ASP A 7 14.50 -12.86 -12.51
N GLU A 8 15.67 -13.25 -13.02
CA GLU A 8 16.04 -14.66 -13.24
C GLU A 8 16.46 -15.37 -11.92
N HIS A 9 16.75 -14.59 -10.88
CA HIS A 9 17.18 -15.07 -9.57
C HIS A 9 15.99 -15.32 -8.65
N PHE A 10 15.24 -16.41 -8.91
CA PHE A 10 14.19 -16.84 -7.99
C PHE A 10 14.77 -17.42 -6.70
N GLU A 11 14.40 -16.83 -5.56
CA GLU A 11 14.60 -17.45 -4.26
C GLU A 11 13.44 -18.38 -3.92
N ARG A 12 13.74 -19.62 -3.53
CA ARG A 12 12.72 -20.58 -3.07
C ARG A 12 12.34 -20.28 -1.63
N LEU A 13 11.22 -19.58 -1.43
CA LEU A 13 10.73 -19.18 -0.10
C LEU A 13 9.98 -20.29 0.66
N ALA A 14 9.45 -21.31 -0.04
CA ALA A 14 8.81 -22.46 0.57
C ALA A 14 8.88 -23.69 -0.34
N GLU A 15 8.83 -24.88 0.27
CA GLU A 15 8.88 -26.17 -0.43
C GLU A 15 7.65 -27.02 -0.09
N GLY A 16 7.05 -27.66 -1.10
CA GLY A 16 5.98 -28.63 -0.89
C GLY A 16 4.62 -28.05 -0.44
N VAL A 17 4.35 -26.78 -0.73
CA VAL A 17 3.08 -26.14 -0.35
C VAL A 17 1.92 -26.78 -1.13
N LYS A 18 0.97 -27.39 -0.40
CA LYS A 18 -0.22 -28.02 -0.99
C LYS A 18 -1.42 -27.08 -0.91
N PRO A 19 -2.22 -26.97 -1.98
CA PRO A 19 -3.52 -26.31 -1.91
C PRO A 19 -4.44 -27.02 -0.93
N ASP A 20 -5.24 -26.25 -0.20
CA ASP A 20 -6.29 -26.81 0.64
C ASP A 20 -7.50 -27.30 -0.18
N ARG A 21 -8.55 -27.79 0.50
CA ARG A 21 -9.78 -28.30 -0.15
C ARG A 21 -10.51 -27.23 -0.99
N LYS A 22 -10.24 -25.94 -0.77
CA LYS A 22 -10.78 -24.81 -1.54
C LYS A 22 -9.78 -24.29 -2.59
N LYS A 23 -8.71 -25.04 -2.87
CA LYS A 23 -7.64 -24.68 -3.80
C LYS A 23 -6.84 -23.43 -3.40
N ARG A 24 -6.78 -23.10 -2.10
CA ARG A 24 -6.02 -21.96 -1.59
C ARG A 24 -4.60 -22.38 -1.20
N ILE A 25 -3.62 -21.55 -1.53
CA ILE A 25 -2.23 -21.69 -1.12
C ILE A 25 -1.99 -20.71 0.04
N LEU A 26 -1.49 -21.22 1.17
CA LEU A 26 -1.21 -20.38 2.34
C LEU A 26 0.21 -19.81 2.25
N LEU A 27 0.30 -18.47 2.18
CA LEU A 27 1.56 -17.73 2.04
C LEU A 27 2.02 -17.05 3.34
N SER A 28 1.31 -17.25 4.45
CA SER A 28 1.46 -16.46 5.68
C SER A 28 2.82 -16.59 6.40
N LYS A 29 3.62 -17.62 6.10
CA LYS A 29 5.01 -17.71 6.60
C LYS A 29 6.02 -16.92 5.77
N ILE A 30 5.62 -16.49 4.57
CA ILE A 30 6.49 -15.89 3.56
C ILE A 30 6.26 -14.37 3.49
N LEU A 31 5.10 -13.90 3.91
CA LEU A 31 4.66 -12.51 3.74
C LEU A 31 4.60 -11.78 5.08
N GLU A 32 5.52 -10.83 5.29
CA GLU A 32 5.50 -9.90 6.42
C GLU A 32 4.79 -8.57 6.10
N MET A 33 4.23 -8.42 4.89
CA MET A 33 3.66 -7.16 4.42
C MET A 33 2.17 -7.00 4.80
N PRO A 34 1.80 -6.07 5.69
CA PRO A 34 0.40 -5.81 6.03
C PRO A 34 -0.31 -5.05 4.90
N GLY A 35 -1.59 -5.40 4.65
CA GLY A 35 -2.46 -4.67 3.73
C GLY A 35 -2.08 -4.77 2.24
N VAL A 36 -1.25 -5.75 1.87
CA VAL A 36 -0.87 -5.99 0.47
C VAL A 36 -1.88 -6.89 -0.23
N THR A 37 -2.19 -6.57 -1.48
CA THR A 37 -2.95 -7.42 -2.41
C THR A 37 -1.99 -8.00 -3.45
N PHE A 38 -2.40 -9.01 -4.22
CA PHE A 38 -1.55 -9.58 -5.27
C PHE A 38 -2.29 -9.64 -6.58
N ASP A 39 -1.65 -9.17 -7.64
CA ASP A 39 -2.04 -9.56 -8.98
C ASP A 39 -1.50 -10.97 -9.26
N VAL A 40 -2.30 -11.79 -9.94
CA VAL A 40 -1.96 -13.17 -10.27
C VAL A 40 -1.75 -13.26 -11.77
N TYR A 41 -0.54 -13.65 -12.18
CA TYR A 41 -0.19 -13.87 -13.58
C TYR A 41 0.13 -15.33 -13.82
N GLN A 42 -0.20 -15.82 -15.01
CA GLN A 42 0.25 -17.12 -15.50
C GLN A 42 1.00 -16.91 -16.80
N ASN A 43 2.18 -17.51 -16.93
CA ASN A 43 2.94 -17.48 -18.18
C ASN A 43 2.66 -18.72 -19.05
N HIS A 44 3.19 -18.72 -20.27
CA HIS A 44 3.06 -19.84 -21.23
C HIS A 44 3.65 -21.18 -20.76
N LEU A 45 4.52 -21.19 -19.74
CA LEU A 45 5.08 -22.40 -19.13
C LEU A 45 4.19 -22.93 -18.00
N GLY A 46 3.06 -22.28 -17.72
CA GLY A 46 2.15 -22.62 -16.64
C GLY A 46 2.60 -22.15 -15.26
N GLN A 47 3.67 -21.36 -15.17
CA GLN A 47 4.14 -20.80 -13.91
C GLN A 47 3.20 -19.68 -13.44
N ILE A 48 2.88 -19.68 -12.15
CA ILE A 48 2.07 -18.64 -11.51
C ILE A 48 3.00 -17.66 -10.80
N VAL A 49 2.84 -16.37 -11.09
CA VAL A 49 3.57 -15.28 -10.43
C VAL A 49 2.58 -14.44 -9.63
N LEU A 50 2.91 -14.21 -8.37
CA LEU A 50 2.18 -13.30 -7.49
C LEU A 50 2.95 -11.98 -7.42
N ASP A 51 2.32 -10.91 -7.90
CA ASP A 51 2.91 -9.57 -7.90
C ASP A 51 2.27 -8.71 -6.81
N PRO A 52 2.99 -8.33 -5.75
CA PRO A 52 2.42 -7.54 -4.68
C PRO A 52 2.00 -6.15 -5.17
N ARG A 53 0.78 -5.76 -4.82
CA ARG A 53 0.17 -4.46 -5.09
C ARG A 53 -0.37 -3.88 -3.79
N GLN A 54 0.08 -2.68 -3.45
CA GLN A 54 -0.52 -1.90 -2.37
C GLN A 54 -1.51 -0.90 -2.99
N SER A 55 -2.79 -0.99 -2.61
CA SER A 55 -3.77 0.00 -3.04
C SER A 55 -3.68 1.23 -2.14
N ILE A 56 -3.54 2.39 -2.76
CA ILE A 56 -3.53 3.69 -2.07
C ILE A 56 -4.86 4.35 -2.36
N SER A 57 -5.50 4.89 -1.32
CA SER A 57 -6.77 5.60 -1.47
C SER A 57 -6.58 6.78 -2.43
N ALA A 58 -7.58 7.07 -3.27
CA ALA A 58 -7.53 8.21 -4.19
C ALA A 58 -7.25 9.53 -3.47
N TYR A 59 -7.77 9.68 -2.25
CA TYR A 59 -7.55 10.85 -1.41
C TYR A 59 -6.09 11.03 -0.96
N GLU A 60 -5.31 9.96 -0.93
CA GLU A 60 -3.91 9.97 -0.47
C GLU A 60 -2.91 9.84 -1.63
N ALA A 61 -3.36 9.41 -2.82
CA ALA A 61 -2.50 9.20 -3.98
C ALA A 61 -1.68 10.46 -4.37
N TRP A 62 -2.26 11.65 -4.19
CA TRP A 62 -1.57 12.91 -4.49
C TRP A 62 -0.31 13.14 -3.63
N LEU A 63 -0.23 12.58 -2.41
CA LEU A 63 0.94 12.71 -1.55
C LEU A 63 2.17 12.06 -2.19
N LEU A 64 1.99 10.92 -2.88
CA LEU A 64 3.09 10.27 -3.58
C LEU A 64 3.59 11.08 -4.77
N HIS A 65 2.71 11.85 -5.40
CA HIS A 65 3.06 12.74 -6.51
C HIS A 65 3.62 14.09 -6.04
N ASN A 66 3.55 14.40 -4.74
CA ASN A 66 4.08 15.63 -4.16
C ASN A 66 5.18 15.33 -3.11
N PRO A 67 6.45 15.20 -3.54
CA PRO A 67 7.55 14.87 -2.64
C PRO A 67 7.73 15.87 -1.48
N LYS A 68 7.36 17.13 -1.68
CA LYS A 68 7.45 18.16 -0.64
C LYS A 68 6.42 17.92 0.46
N ALA A 69 5.17 17.65 0.08
CA ALA A 69 4.10 17.33 1.02
C ALA A 69 4.39 16.03 1.79
N LEU A 70 4.84 14.98 1.07
CA LEU A 70 5.21 13.70 1.66
C LEU A 70 6.33 13.85 2.71
N ARG A 71 7.40 14.59 2.39
CA ARG A 71 8.47 14.88 3.37
C ARG A 71 7.97 15.64 4.59
N SER A 72 7.05 16.59 4.40
CA SER A 72 6.46 17.34 5.51
C SER A 72 5.61 16.44 6.42
N LEU A 73 4.81 15.54 5.83
CA LEU A 73 4.01 14.55 6.55
C LEU A 73 4.89 13.61 7.38
N ILE A 74 5.90 12.98 6.75
CA ILE A 74 6.82 12.07 7.44
C ILE A 74 7.52 12.76 8.62
N ARG A 75 7.96 14.01 8.42
CA ARG A 75 8.55 14.82 9.50
C ARG A 75 7.55 15.06 10.63
N GLY A 76 6.31 15.41 10.32
CA GLY A 76 5.26 15.64 11.30
C GLY A 76 4.94 14.39 12.12
N LEU A 77 4.81 13.23 11.46
CA LEU A 77 4.60 11.94 12.13
C LEU A 77 5.72 11.63 13.12
N LYS A 78 6.98 11.85 12.71
CA LYS A 78 8.14 11.66 13.61
C LYS A 78 8.10 12.61 14.81
N GLN A 79 7.85 13.90 14.58
CA GLN A 79 7.74 14.89 15.64
C GLN A 79 6.61 14.56 16.62
N SER A 80 5.47 14.05 16.12
CA SER A 80 4.36 13.61 16.94
C SER A 80 4.70 12.41 17.81
N GLY A 81 5.37 11.39 17.25
CA GLY A 81 5.83 10.23 18.02
C GLY A 81 6.84 10.60 19.11
N GLU A 82 7.63 11.65 18.89
CA GLU A 82 8.59 12.21 19.86
C GLU A 82 7.95 13.19 20.86
N GLY A 83 6.63 13.43 20.79
CA GLY A 83 5.93 14.38 21.67
C GLY A 83 6.25 15.86 21.40
N LYS A 84 6.83 16.19 20.24
CA LYS A 84 7.17 17.56 19.82
C LYS A 84 5.98 18.27 19.15
N THR A 85 4.77 18.06 19.66
CA THR A 85 3.56 18.74 19.19
C THR A 85 3.26 19.94 20.08
N LYS A 86 2.58 20.92 19.50
CA LYS A 86 2.03 22.06 20.24
C LYS A 86 0.54 22.09 19.99
N ASP A 87 -0.24 22.08 21.07
CA ASP A 87 -1.67 22.32 20.99
C ASP A 87 -1.92 23.80 20.68
N LEU A 88 -2.67 24.06 19.61
CA LEU A 88 -3.05 25.41 19.17
C LEU A 88 -4.56 25.63 19.29
N GLY A 89 -5.29 24.70 19.91
CA GLY A 89 -6.75 24.72 19.99
C GLY A 89 -7.42 24.28 18.67
N SER A 90 -8.73 24.51 18.59
CA SER A 90 -9.53 24.13 17.43
C SER A 90 -9.38 25.12 16.28
N PHE A 91 -9.22 24.59 15.07
CA PHE A 91 -9.25 25.38 13.83
C PHE A 91 -10.67 25.57 13.27
N ALA A 92 -11.71 25.08 13.96
CA ALA A 92 -13.10 25.16 13.48
C ALA A 92 -13.57 26.59 13.19
N ALA A 93 -13.04 27.60 13.90
CA ALA A 93 -13.36 29.01 13.67
C ALA A 93 -12.91 29.54 12.30
N PHE A 94 -12.11 28.76 11.56
CA PHE A 94 -11.59 29.13 10.23
C PHE A 94 -12.15 28.25 9.11
N ALA A 95 -13.04 27.30 9.42
CA ALA A 95 -13.82 26.63 8.40
C ALA A 95 -14.92 27.61 7.94
N THR A 96 -14.80 28.14 6.72
CA THR A 96 -15.90 28.85 6.09
C THR A 96 -16.95 27.81 5.69
N ASP A 97 -18.17 27.94 6.23
CA ASP A 97 -19.34 27.24 5.70
C ASP A 97 -19.65 27.85 4.32
N ASP A 98 -19.04 27.31 3.26
CA ASP A 98 -19.38 27.65 1.87
C ASP A 98 -20.64 26.89 1.40
N ASP A 99 -21.69 26.85 2.23
CA ASP A 99 -22.97 26.18 1.97
C ASP A 99 -24.15 27.19 1.87
N ASP A 100 -23.91 28.39 1.31
CA ASP A 100 -24.98 29.31 0.91
C ASP A 100 -25.34 29.16 -0.57
N GLU A 101 -25.86 27.99 -0.97
CA GLU A 101 -26.66 27.86 -2.21
C GLU A 101 -28.14 27.89 -1.84
N SER A 102 -28.65 29.10 -1.61
CA SER A 102 -30.07 29.37 -1.40
C SER A 102 -30.81 29.53 -2.74
N ALA A 103 -31.66 28.53 -3.04
CA ALA A 103 -32.92 28.55 -3.80
C ALA A 103 -32.95 29.13 -5.25
#